data_AF-A0AAV4H703-F1
#
_entry.id   AF-A0AAV4H703-F1
#
_cell.length_a   1.000
_cell.length_b   1.000
_cell.length_c   1.000
_cell.angle_alpha   90.00
_cell.angle_beta   90.00
_cell.angle_gamma   90.00
#
_symmetry.space_group_name_H-M   'P 1'
#
loop_
_entity.id
_entity.type
_entity.pdbx_description
1 polymer ?
#
loop_
_entity_poly.entity_id
_entity_poly.type
_entity_poly.pdbx_seq_one_letter_code
_entity_poly.pdbx_strand_id
1 'polypeptide(L)'
;MQAVSEGSFPGQSTIIFLPMIDMQPTNMSCIYSTLLFVSNLAAEYRVNPILTFDQPLWWKAQLILDSEPAGSHLRSLILQLGGVHTQMSYLGTIGHLMTGSGLRELLEVIYAPDAVVYMLSGKAVARAVRAHLLVDFVLNALLASSAFGVDLQSIVREEIDPARTATDKTREVSVLQ
;
A
#
# COMPACT_ATOMS: atom_id res chain seq x y z
N MET A 1 0.01 -1.38 1.34
CA MET A 1 -0.31 -2.81 1.22
C MET A 1 -0.71 -3.28 2.60
N GLN A 2 -1.99 -3.51 2.82
CA GLN A 2 -2.52 -4.03 4.08
C GLN A 2 -2.53 -5.55 3.93
N ALA A 3 -1.82 -6.26 4.82
CA ALA A 3 -1.93 -7.71 4.87
C ALA A 3 -3.38 -8.05 5.26
N VAL A 4 -4.08 -8.78 4.39
CA VAL A 4 -5.39 -9.33 4.71
C VAL A 4 -5.14 -10.46 5.72
N SER A 5 -5.61 -10.27 6.95
CA SER A 5 -5.59 -11.32 7.96
C SER A 5 -6.62 -12.38 7.58
N GLU A 6 -6.17 -13.58 7.20
CA GLU A 6 -7.03 -14.75 6.97
C GLU A 6 -7.43 -15.42 8.30
N GLY A 7 -8.04 -14.64 9.20
CA GLY A 7 -8.55 -15.12 10.48
C GLY A 7 -10.05 -14.86 10.58
N SER A 8 -10.82 -15.83 11.10
CA SER A 8 -12.19 -15.57 11.53
C SER A 8 -12.14 -14.70 12.78
N PHE A 9 -12.25 -13.38 12.62
CA PHE A 9 -12.45 -12.46 13.72
C PHE A 9 -13.94 -12.10 13.78
N PRO A 10 -14.72 -12.68 14.71
CA PRO A 10 -16.16 -12.40 14.81
C PRO A 10 -16.48 -11.01 15.39
N GLY A 11 -15.47 -10.26 15.83
CA GLY A 11 -15.62 -8.92 16.39
C GLY A 11 -15.64 -7.82 15.33
N GLN A 12 -16.24 -6.68 15.66
CA GLN A 12 -16.15 -5.48 14.82
C GLN A 12 -14.72 -4.95 14.86
N SER A 13 -14.16 -4.57 13.72
CA SER A 13 -12.85 -3.90 13.67
C SER A 13 -12.93 -2.57 14.43
N THR A 14 -12.10 -2.39 15.45
CA THR A 14 -12.05 -1.15 16.25
C THR A 14 -10.71 -0.45 16.06
N ILE A 15 -10.76 0.86 15.87
CA ILE A 15 -9.58 1.72 15.89
C ILE A 15 -9.59 2.45 17.23
N ILE A 16 -8.55 2.23 18.03
CA ILE A 16 -8.40 2.85 19.36
C ILE A 16 -7.09 3.64 19.34
N PHE A 17 -7.17 4.90 19.74
CA PHE A 17 -5.97 5.71 19.95
C PHE A 17 -5.33 5.31 21.27
N LEU A 18 -4.07 4.90 21.22
CA LEU A 18 -3.26 4.71 22.43
C LEU A 18 -2.90 6.07 23.04
N PRO A 19 -2.63 6.12 24.37
CA PRO A 19 -2.16 7.33 25.02
C PRO A 19 -0.94 7.92 24.29
N MET A 20 -0.92 9.25 24.13
CA MET A 20 0.24 9.92 23.56
C MET A 20 1.42 9.81 24.51
N ILE A 21 2.58 9.45 23.95
CA ILE A 21 3.83 9.37 24.70
C ILE A 21 4.46 10.77 24.69
N ASP A 22 4.45 11.45 25.84
CA ASP A 22 5.07 12.77 26.00
C ASP A 22 6.58 12.65 26.26
N MET A 23 7.30 12.08 25.28
CA MET A 23 8.75 11.93 25.30
C MET A 23 9.30 12.08 23.88
N GLN A 24 10.57 12.47 23.77
CA GLN A 24 11.22 12.58 22.46
C GLN A 24 11.28 11.19 21.78
N PRO A 25 10.72 11.03 20.57
CA PRO A 25 10.57 9.71 19.94
C PRO A 25 11.92 9.09 19.55
N THR A 26 12.95 9.92 19.35
CA THR A 26 14.31 9.47 19.01
C THR A 26 15.14 9.06 20.23
N ASN A 27 14.63 9.26 21.45
CA ASN A 27 15.33 8.88 22.68
C ASN A 27 15.27 7.35 22.87
N MET A 28 16.42 6.71 23.11
CA MET A 28 16.51 5.25 23.29
C MET A 28 15.65 4.75 24.46
N SER A 29 15.59 5.51 25.57
CA SER A 29 14.76 5.15 26.72
C SER A 29 13.27 5.20 26.41
N CYS A 30 12.84 6.16 25.58
CA CYS A 30 11.44 6.26 25.11
C CYS A 30 11.07 5.04 24.26
N ILE A 31 11.93 4.67 23.30
CA ILE A 31 11.72 3.51 22.44
C ILE A 31 11.68 2.24 23.31
N TYR A 32 12.66 2.06 24.21
CA TYR A 32 12.73 0.92 25.12
C TYR A 32 11.47 0.78 26.00
N SER A 33 11.06 1.85 26.68
CA SER A 33 9.88 1.81 27.55
C SER A 33 8.60 1.52 26.76
N THR A 34 8.51 2.00 25.53
CA THR A 34 7.38 1.72 24.62
C THR A 34 7.35 0.24 24.22
N LEU A 35 8.50 -0.32 23.82
CA LEU A 35 8.62 -1.75 23.47
C LEU A 35 8.24 -2.63 24.67
N LEU A 36 8.71 -2.27 25.87
CA LEU A 36 8.39 -3.01 27.10
C LEU A 36 6.89 -2.93 27.43
N PHE A 37 6.29 -1.75 27.32
CA PHE A 37 4.85 -1.57 27.50
C PHE A 37 4.04 -2.47 26.56
N VAL A 38 4.35 -2.43 25.25
CA VAL A 38 3.66 -3.26 24.26
C VAL A 38 3.89 -4.74 24.52
N SER A 39 5.13 -5.14 24.86
CA SER A 39 5.46 -6.53 25.16
C SER A 39 4.67 -7.06 26.34
N ASN A 40 4.55 -6.29 27.41
CA ASN A 40 3.78 -6.68 28.60
C ASN A 40 2.28 -6.79 28.29
N LEU A 41 1.74 -5.84 27.54
CA LEU A 41 0.35 -5.88 27.10
C LEU A 41 0.10 -7.11 26.23
N ALA A 42 0.98 -7.38 25.26
CA ALA A 42 0.84 -8.53 24.38
C ALA A 42 0.93 -9.87 25.13
N ALA A 43 1.76 -9.95 26.17
CA ALA A 43 1.83 -11.12 27.05
C ALA A 43 0.53 -11.35 27.83
N GLU A 44 -0.11 -10.28 28.33
CA GLU A 44 -1.41 -10.35 29.01
C GLU A 44 -2.50 -10.94 28.09
N TYR A 45 -2.52 -10.50 26.83
CA TYR A 45 -3.48 -10.98 25.82
C TYR A 45 -3.03 -12.24 25.08
N ARG A 46 -1.84 -12.77 25.36
CA ARG A 46 -1.23 -13.94 24.69
C ARG A 46 -1.16 -13.80 23.15
N VAL A 47 -0.76 -12.62 22.68
CA VAL A 47 -0.60 -12.31 21.26
C VAL A 47 0.85 -11.97 20.94
N ASN A 48 1.26 -12.18 19.68
CA ASN A 48 2.57 -11.75 19.18
C ASN A 48 2.41 -10.38 18.52
N PRO A 49 2.94 -9.29 19.12
CA PRO A 49 2.73 -7.95 18.60
C PRO A 49 3.67 -7.67 17.43
N ILE A 50 3.13 -7.06 16.38
CA ILE A 50 3.88 -6.55 15.24
C ILE A 50 3.91 -5.03 15.36
N LEU A 51 5.10 -4.45 15.44
CA LEU A 51 5.31 -3.01 15.57
C LEU A 51 5.93 -2.45 14.30
N THR A 52 5.26 -1.48 13.70
CA THR A 52 5.76 -0.77 12.52
C THR A 52 6.38 0.57 12.92
N PHE A 53 7.62 0.82 12.50
CA PHE A 53 8.31 2.09 12.75
C PHE A 53 8.87 2.70 11.47
N ASP A 54 8.90 4.02 11.37
CA ASP A 54 9.70 4.68 10.33
C ASP A 54 11.18 4.31 10.46
N GLN A 55 11.89 4.40 9.34
CA GLN A 55 13.25 3.90 9.19
C GLN A 55 14.22 4.28 10.33
N PRO A 56 14.33 5.54 10.80
CA PRO A 56 15.24 5.89 11.89
C PRO A 56 14.86 5.27 13.24
N LEU A 57 13.56 5.12 13.51
CA LEU A 57 13.07 4.52 14.76
C LEU A 57 13.16 3.00 14.72
N TRP A 58 12.88 2.40 13.56
CA TRP A 58 13.03 0.96 13.34
C TRP A 58 14.46 0.51 13.65
N TRP A 59 15.47 1.26 13.17
CA TRP A 59 16.88 0.93 13.45
C TRP A 59 17.21 0.97 14.94
N LYS A 60 16.71 1.97 15.67
CA LYS A 60 16.94 2.09 17.11
C LYS A 60 16.22 0.99 17.90
N ALA A 61 15.00 0.67 17.51
CA ALA A 61 14.25 -0.44 18.10
C ALA A 61 14.95 -1.79 17.85
N GLN A 62 15.45 -2.01 16.62
CA GLN A 62 16.21 -3.21 16.28
C GLN A 62 17.49 -3.33 17.13
N LEU A 63 18.23 -2.23 17.29
CA LEU A 63 19.42 -2.20 18.15
C LEU A 63 19.10 -2.59 19.59
N ILE A 64 17.97 -2.12 20.14
CA ILE A 64 17.50 -2.50 21.47
C ILE A 64 17.24 -4.01 21.53
N LEU A 65 16.44 -4.55 20.61
CA LEU A 65 16.11 -5.97 20.58
C LEU A 65 17.36 -6.84 20.43
N ASP A 66 18.32 -6.44 19.60
CA ASP A 66 19.55 -7.20 19.38
C ASP A 66 20.44 -7.22 20.63
N SER A 67 20.39 -6.17 21.46
CA SER A 67 21.11 -6.09 22.74
C SER A 67 20.48 -6.88 23.89
N GLU A 68 19.22 -7.32 23.75
CA GLU A 68 18.50 -8.03 24.81
C GLU A 68 18.90 -9.51 24.92
N PRO A 69 18.97 -10.08 26.15
CA PRO A 69 19.27 -11.50 26.33
C PRO A 69 18.20 -12.40 25.71
N ALA A 70 18.58 -13.64 25.37
CA ALA A 70 17.71 -14.58 24.66
C ALA A 70 16.40 -14.90 25.41
N GLY A 71 16.38 -14.78 26.74
CA GLY A 71 15.19 -14.99 27.58
C GLY A 71 14.34 -13.74 27.79
N SER A 72 14.68 -12.60 27.19
CA SER A 72 13.93 -11.35 27.37
C SER A 72 12.56 -11.44 26.70
N HIS A 73 11.52 -10.94 27.39
CA HIS A 73 10.19 -10.82 26.83
C HIS A 73 10.16 -9.94 25.57
N LEU A 74 11.10 -8.99 25.42
CA LEU A 74 11.21 -8.15 24.23
C LEU A 74 11.54 -8.93 22.95
N ARG A 75 12.10 -10.15 23.06
CA ARG A 75 12.39 -11.00 21.90
C ARG A 75 11.14 -11.55 21.22
N SER A 76 9.96 -11.49 21.86
CA SER A 76 8.70 -11.88 21.22
C SER A 76 8.12 -10.79 20.30
N LEU A 77 8.67 -9.58 20.32
CA LEU A 77 8.23 -8.48 19.46
C LEU A 77 8.71 -8.70 18.01
N ILE A 78 7.81 -8.50 17.04
CA ILE A 78 8.19 -8.48 15.62
C ILE A 78 8.26 -7.02 15.17
N LEU A 79 9.46 -6.55 14.83
CA LEU A 79 9.66 -5.20 14.31
C LEU A 79 9.58 -5.19 12.78
N GLN A 80 8.66 -4.40 12.24
CA GLN A 80 8.47 -4.20 10.81
C GLN A 80 8.85 -2.78 10.39
N LEU A 81 9.59 -2.66 9.29
CA LEU A 81 9.93 -1.36 8.73
C LEU A 81 8.69 -0.72 8.10
N GLY A 82 8.37 0.49 8.55
CA GLY A 82 7.33 1.35 7.98
C GLY A 82 7.72 1.80 6.59
N GLY A 83 6.95 1.38 5.58
CA GLY A 83 7.25 1.63 4.17
C GLY A 83 6.44 2.77 3.53
N VAL A 84 5.53 3.43 4.26
CA VAL A 84 4.62 4.43 3.67
C VAL A 84 5.40 5.64 3.17
N HIS A 85 6.32 6.18 3.96
CA HIS A 85 7.19 7.28 3.52
C HIS A 85 8.09 6.89 2.35
N THR A 86 8.65 5.68 2.35
CA THR A 86 9.43 5.16 1.21
C THR A 86 8.58 5.09 -0.05
N GLN A 87 7.33 4.62 0.03
CA GLN A 87 6.40 4.59 -1.10
C GLN A 87 6.08 6.00 -1.61
N MET A 88 5.78 6.94 -0.70
CA MET A 88 5.54 8.34 -1.06
C MET A 88 6.75 8.94 -1.79
N SER A 89 7.95 8.78 -1.24
CA SER A 89 9.18 9.28 -1.85
C SER A 89 9.44 8.66 -3.23
N TYR A 90 9.28 7.34 -3.35
CA TYR A 90 9.49 6.63 -4.62
C TYR A 90 8.56 7.12 -5.73
N LEU A 91 7.27 7.26 -5.43
CA LEU A 91 6.27 7.80 -6.37
C LEU A 91 6.59 9.25 -6.75
N GLY A 92 7.00 10.07 -5.77
CA GLY A 92 7.46 11.44 -6.03
C GLY A 92 8.67 11.49 -6.96
N THR A 93 9.62 10.55 -6.81
CA THR A 93 10.79 10.44 -7.70
C THR A 93 10.38 10.09 -9.12
N ILE A 94 9.41 9.19 -9.34
CA ILE A 94 8.90 8.90 -10.70
C ILE A 94 8.34 10.17 -11.32
N GLY A 95 7.48 10.90 -10.60
CA GLY A 95 6.92 12.15 -11.10
C GLY A 95 7.99 13.20 -11.42
N HIS A 96 9.02 13.31 -10.58
CA HIS A 96 10.14 14.21 -10.83
C HIS A 96 10.96 13.80 -12.07
N LEU A 97 11.38 12.54 -12.15
CA LEU A 97 12.21 12.00 -13.23
C LEU A 97 11.50 12.07 -14.58
N MET A 98 10.19 11.86 -14.60
CA MET A 98 9.37 11.84 -15.81
C MET A 98 8.75 13.19 -16.15
N THR A 99 9.22 14.29 -15.55
CA THR A 99 8.75 15.63 -15.88
C THR A 99 8.98 15.92 -17.37
N GLY A 100 7.93 16.35 -18.07
CA GLY A 100 7.98 16.64 -19.51
C GLY A 100 7.89 15.43 -20.44
N SER A 101 7.70 14.21 -19.90
CA SER A 101 7.55 12.99 -20.72
C SER A 101 6.16 12.80 -21.35
N GLY A 102 5.17 13.64 -21.00
CA GLY A 102 3.77 13.40 -21.33
C GLY A 102 3.01 12.57 -20.29
N LEU A 103 3.68 12.03 -19.26
CA LEU A 103 3.04 11.22 -18.22
C LEU A 103 1.94 11.98 -17.49
N ARG A 104 2.16 13.25 -17.17
CA ARG A 104 1.17 14.08 -16.48
C ARG A 104 -0.10 14.20 -17.32
N GLU A 105 0.07 14.58 -18.58
CA GLU A 105 -0.98 14.80 -19.55
C GLU A 105 -1.79 13.52 -19.79
N LEU A 106 -1.11 12.37 -19.86
CA LEU A 106 -1.76 11.06 -19.95
C LEU A 106 -2.61 10.76 -18.70
N LEU A 107 -2.09 11.04 -17.50
CA LEU A 107 -2.83 10.83 -16.26
C LEU A 107 -4.01 11.79 -16.11
N GLU A 108 -3.91 13.00 -16.67
CA GLU A 108 -4.99 13.99 -16.68
C GLU A 108 -6.19 13.57 -17.57
N VAL A 109 -6.04 12.55 -18.44
CA VAL A 109 -7.16 11.96 -19.19
C VAL A 109 -8.14 11.21 -18.28
N ILE A 110 -7.64 10.63 -17.18
CA ILE A 110 -8.41 9.77 -16.27
C ILE A 110 -8.61 10.36 -14.86
N TYR A 111 -7.79 11.34 -14.47
CA TYR A 111 -7.86 11.99 -13.18
C TYR A 111 -7.91 13.52 -13.33
N ALA A 112 -8.54 14.20 -12.37
CA ALA A 112 -8.55 15.66 -12.33
C ALA A 112 -7.11 16.21 -12.18
N PRO A 113 -6.76 17.35 -12.83
CA PRO A 113 -5.41 17.92 -12.80
C PRO A 113 -4.82 18.08 -11.39
N ASP A 114 -5.61 18.60 -10.44
CA ASP A 114 -5.15 18.77 -9.06
C ASP A 114 -4.81 17.43 -8.39
N ALA A 115 -5.56 16.37 -8.69
CA ALA A 115 -5.27 15.04 -8.17
C ALA A 115 -3.94 14.50 -8.73
N VAL A 116 -3.66 14.73 -10.01
CA VAL A 116 -2.41 14.32 -10.67
C VAL A 116 -1.19 14.99 -10.04
N VAL A 117 -1.29 16.27 -9.66
CA VAL A 117 -0.21 16.97 -8.93
C VAL A 117 0.13 16.27 -7.59
N TYR A 118 -0.88 15.87 -6.82
CA TYR A 118 -0.64 15.11 -5.59
C TYR A 118 -0.13 13.69 -5.83
N MET A 119 -0.52 13.07 -6.96
CA MET A 119 -0.05 11.74 -7.34
C MET A 119 1.44 11.77 -7.73
N LEU A 120 1.83 12.71 -8.60
CA LEU A 120 3.20 12.87 -9.08
C LEU A 120 4.16 13.43 -8.03
N SER A 121 3.66 14.03 -6.95
CA SER A 121 4.46 14.36 -5.77
C SER A 121 4.51 13.23 -4.72
N GLY A 122 3.87 12.09 -4.99
CA GLY A 122 3.82 10.94 -4.09
C GLY A 122 2.88 11.09 -2.88
N LYS A 123 2.19 12.23 -2.74
CA LYS A 123 1.29 12.52 -1.61
C LYS A 123 -0.06 11.82 -1.70
N ALA A 124 -0.43 11.31 -2.87
CA ALA A 124 -1.66 10.55 -3.09
C ALA A 124 -1.36 9.08 -3.47
N VAL A 125 -0.70 8.34 -2.56
CA VAL A 125 -0.13 6.99 -2.80
C VAL A 125 -1.10 6.04 -3.50
N ALA A 126 -2.30 5.82 -2.95
CA ALA A 126 -3.23 4.84 -3.51
C ALA A 126 -3.66 5.17 -4.95
N ARG A 127 -3.90 6.46 -5.23
CA ARG A 127 -4.24 6.92 -6.59
C ARG A 127 -3.03 6.81 -7.52
N ALA A 128 -1.85 7.23 -7.07
CA ALA A 128 -0.62 7.18 -7.84
C ALA A 128 -0.25 5.75 -8.24
N VAL A 129 -0.29 4.79 -7.29
CA VAL A 129 -0.03 3.37 -7.58
C VAL A 129 -0.99 2.83 -8.62
N ARG A 130 -2.30 3.06 -8.44
CA ARG A 130 -3.31 2.61 -9.41
C ARG A 130 -3.05 3.21 -10.80
N ALA A 131 -2.74 4.50 -10.86
CA ALA A 131 -2.49 5.20 -12.11
C ALA A 131 -1.25 4.68 -12.84
N HIS A 132 -0.14 4.48 -12.12
CA HIS A 132 1.07 3.90 -12.71
C HIS A 132 0.86 2.47 -13.21
N LEU A 133 0.11 1.63 -12.48
CA LEU A 133 -0.24 0.28 -12.95
C LEU A 133 -1.09 0.31 -14.22
N LEU A 134 -2.01 1.25 -14.34
CA LEU A 134 -2.80 1.43 -15.57
C LEU A 134 -1.92 1.85 -16.75
N VAL A 135 -1.02 2.80 -16.53
CA VAL A 135 -0.08 3.25 -17.56
C VAL A 135 0.84 2.10 -18.00
N ASP A 136 1.40 1.36 -17.05
CA ASP A 136 2.23 0.18 -17.31
C ASP A 136 1.47 -0.88 -18.11
N PHE A 137 0.23 -1.20 -17.70
CA PHE A 137 -0.62 -2.16 -18.42
C PHE A 137 -0.87 -1.72 -19.87
N VAL A 138 -1.27 -0.47 -20.10
CA VAL A 138 -1.55 0.04 -21.44
C VAL A 138 -0.30 0.05 -22.30
N LEU A 139 0.84 0.49 -21.76
CA LEU A 139 2.12 0.47 -22.48
C LEU A 139 2.53 -0.95 -22.85
N ASN A 140 2.45 -1.89 -21.92
CA ASN A 140 2.76 -3.30 -22.18
C ASN A 140 1.82 -3.91 -23.22
N ALA A 141 0.53 -3.59 -23.18
CA ALA A 141 -0.44 -4.02 -24.19
C ALA A 141 -0.05 -3.49 -25.58
N LEU A 142 0.23 -2.18 -25.69
CA LEU A 142 0.64 -1.55 -26.97
C LEU A 142 1.94 -2.16 -27.51
N LEU A 143 2.93 -2.41 -26.65
CA LEU A 143 4.18 -3.07 -27.03
C LEU A 143 3.92 -4.49 -27.53
N ALA A 144 3.14 -5.29 -26.81
CA ALA A 144 2.78 -6.65 -27.23
C ALA A 144 2.03 -6.65 -28.57
N SER A 145 1.07 -5.74 -28.74
CA SER A 145 0.33 -5.54 -29.98
C SER A 145 1.26 -5.26 -31.16
N SER A 146 2.20 -4.33 -31.00
CA SER A 146 3.18 -4.02 -32.03
C SER A 146 4.12 -5.19 -32.33
N ALA A 147 4.54 -5.93 -31.31
CA ALA A 147 5.47 -7.05 -31.46
C ALA A 147 4.85 -8.28 -32.13
N PHE A 148 3.57 -8.55 -31.85
CA PHE A 148 2.86 -9.73 -32.35
C PHE A 148 1.87 -9.44 -33.49
N GLY A 149 1.75 -8.18 -33.93
CA GLY A 149 0.83 -7.78 -34.99
C GLY A 149 -0.64 -7.91 -34.59
N VAL A 150 -0.96 -7.83 -33.30
CA VAL A 150 -2.34 -7.91 -32.80
C VAL A 150 -2.97 -6.53 -32.88
N ASP A 151 -4.15 -6.40 -33.50
CA ASP A 151 -4.88 -5.14 -33.51
C ASP A 151 -5.66 -4.94 -32.21
N LEU A 152 -5.17 -4.07 -31.32
CA LEU A 152 -5.87 -3.75 -30.07
C LEU A 152 -7.12 -2.90 -30.29
N GLN A 153 -7.18 -2.10 -31.36
CA GLN A 153 -8.31 -1.20 -31.58
C GLN A 153 -9.58 -1.99 -31.89
N SER A 154 -9.48 -3.08 -32.64
CA SER A 154 -10.61 -3.99 -32.88
C SER A 154 -11.06 -4.68 -31.59
N ILE A 155 -10.13 -5.17 -30.77
CA ILE A 155 -10.46 -5.84 -29.48
C ILE A 155 -11.20 -4.88 -28.54
N VAL A 156 -10.68 -3.67 -28.34
CA VAL A 156 -11.32 -2.66 -27.47
C VAL A 156 -12.69 -2.24 -28.01
N ARG A 157 -12.85 -2.13 -29.34
CA ARG A 157 -14.15 -1.82 -29.96
C ARG A 157 -15.17 -2.95 -29.79
N GLU A 158 -14.75 -4.21 -29.87
CA GLU A 158 -15.61 -5.38 -29.64
C GLU A 158 -16.07 -5.51 -28.18
N GLU A 159 -15.27 -5.03 -27.22
CA GLU A 159 -15.61 -5.05 -25.79
C GLU A 159 -16.56 -3.90 -25.38
N ILE A 160 -16.42 -2.73 -26.02
CA ILE A 160 -17.23 -1.53 -25.74
C ILE A 160 -18.56 -1.55 -26.53
N ASP A 161 -18.78 -2.51 -27.44
CA ASP A 161 -20.04 -2.64 -28.17
C ASP A 161 -21.21 -2.90 -27.20
N PRO A 162 -22.17 -1.95 -27.06
CA PRO A 162 -23.31 -2.08 -26.15
C PRO A 162 -24.20 -3.30 -26.44
N ALA A 163 -24.12 -3.90 -27.63
CA ALA A 163 -24.87 -5.11 -27.98
C ALA A 163 -24.39 -6.36 -27.22
N ARG A 164 -23.10 -6.42 -26.84
CA ARG A 164 -22.51 -7.54 -26.09
C ARG A 164 -22.66 -7.39 -24.57
N THR A 165 -22.49 -6.17 -24.05
CA THR A 165 -22.70 -5.87 -22.62
C THR A 165 -24.15 -6.06 -22.17
N ALA A 166 -25.12 -5.94 -23.10
CA ALA A 166 -26.53 -6.25 -22.83
C ALA A 166 -26.83 -7.77 -22.83
N THR A 167 -26.17 -8.54 -23.71
CA THR A 167 -26.40 -10.00 -23.84
C THR A 167 -25.77 -10.82 -22.71
N ASP A 168 -24.70 -10.33 -22.09
CA ASP A 168 -24.10 -10.99 -20.92
C ASP A 168 -24.96 -10.84 -19.66
N LYS A 169 -25.56 -9.65 -19.46
CA LYS A 169 -26.54 -9.42 -18.38
C LYS A 169 -27.84 -10.20 -18.55
N THR A 170 -28.22 -10.57 -19.78
CA THR A 170 -29.43 -11.40 -20.00
C THR A 170 -29.17 -12.89 -19.82
N ARG A 171 -27.91 -13.36 -19.92
CA ARG A 171 -27.55 -14.77 -19.68
C ARG A 171 -27.44 -15.12 -18.20
N GLU A 172 -27.05 -14.19 -17.33
CA GLU A 172 -27.05 -14.46 -15.88
C GLU A 172 -28.46 -14.53 -15.27
N VAL A 173 -29.46 -13.87 -15.88
CA VAL A 173 -30.84 -13.85 -15.35
C VAL A 173 -31.65 -15.09 -15.77
N SER A 174 -31.28 -15.77 -16.86
CA SER A 174 -32.00 -16.96 -17.34
C SER A 174 -31.54 -18.29 -16.73
N VAL A 175 -30.49 -18.27 -15.88
CA VAL A 175 -30.01 -19.45 -15.14
C VAL A 175 -30.57 -19.48 -13.69
N LEU A 176 -31.36 -18.49 -13.30
CA LEU A 176 -31.97 -18.35 -11.97
C LEU A 176 -33.51 -18.28 -11.99
N GLN A 177 -34.17 -18.86 -12.99
CA GLN A 177 -35.61 -19.12 -12.97
C GLN A 177 -35.93 -20.61 -12.95
#